data_AF-A0AAV4ZI89-F1
#
_entry.id   AF-A0AAV4ZI89-F1
#
_cell.length_a   1.000
_cell.length_b   1.000
_cell.length_c   1.000
_cell.angle_alpha   90.00
_cell.angle_beta   90.00
_cell.angle_gamma   90.00
#
_symmetry.space_group_name_H-M   'P 1'
#
loop_
_entity.id
_entity.type
_entity.pdbx_description
1 polymer ?
#
loop_
_entity_poly.entity_id
_entity_poly.type
_entity_poly.pdbx_seq_one_letter_code
_entity_poly.pdbx_strand_id
1 'polypeptide(L)' 'MSRLSVRPAGDGTHAVIAGNDPLVSGLSLDEAENYLTFMRAAARVRRTRQLPEALRRRSERPA' A
#
# COMPACT_ATOMS: atom_id res chain seq x y z
N MET A 1 1.46 -3.85 7.35
CA MET A 1 1.65 -3.48 5.93
C MET A 1 3.02 -3.93 5.52
N SER A 2 3.15 -4.72 4.46
CA SER A 2 4.46 -5.05 3.89
C SER A 2 5.22 -3.76 3.60
N ARG A 3 6.53 -3.75 3.88
CA ARG A 3 7.37 -2.56 3.69
C ARG A 3 7.47 -2.29 2.19
N LEU A 4 6.75 -1.28 1.73
CA LEU A 4 6.81 -0.81 0.34
C LEU A 4 8.06 0.06 0.15
N SER A 5 8.82 -0.20 -0.90
CA SER A 5 10.01 0.56 -1.28
C SER A 5 10.13 0.71 -2.78
N VAL A 6 10.85 1.74 -3.22
CA VAL A 6 11.32 1.88 -4.61
C VAL A 6 12.70 1.24 -4.71
N ARG A 7 12.96 0.50 -5.79
CA ARG A 7 14.30 0.00 -6.14
C ARG A 7 14.64 0.29 -7.60
N PRO A 8 15.90 0.59 -7.93
CA PRO A 8 16.35 0.68 -9.30
C PRO A 8 16.33 -0.70 -9.97
N ALA A 9 15.97 -0.75 -11.25
CA ALA A 9 15.92 -1.97 -12.06
C ALA A 9 17.19 -2.22 -12.89
N GLY A 10 18.08 -1.22 -13.00
CA GLY A 10 19.37 -1.33 -13.69
C GLY A 10 19.35 -0.92 -15.18
N ASP A 11 18.16 -0.69 -15.74
CA ASP A 11 17.93 -0.22 -17.11
C ASP A 11 17.54 1.27 -17.17
N GLY A 12 17.80 2.01 -16.09
CA GLY A 12 17.34 3.39 -15.91
C GLY A 12 15.90 3.52 -15.39
N THR A 13 15.17 2.42 -15.26
CA THR A 13 13.83 2.39 -14.65
C THR A 13 13.88 1.97 -13.18
N HIS A 14 12.72 2.11 -12.53
CA HIS A 14 12.48 1.82 -11.13
C HIS A 14 11.28 0.89 -10.98
N ALA A 15 11.29 0.13 -9.89
CA ALA A 15 10.23 -0.76 -9.50
C ALA A 15 9.76 -0.44 -8.08
N VAL A 16 8.46 -0.59 -7.83
CA VAL A 16 7.90 -0.56 -6.48
C VAL A 16 7.76 -1.98 -5.99
N ILE A 17 8.36 -2.28 -4.84
CA ILE A 17 8.44 -3.63 -4.27
C ILE A 17 7.68 -3.68 -2.94
N ALA A 18 6.92 -4.74 -2.74
CA ALA A 18 6.31 -5.09 -1.46
C ALA A 18 7.07 -6.25 -0.81
N GLY A 19 7.98 -5.94 0.12
CA GLY A 19 8.87 -6.95 0.67
C GLY A 19 9.88 -7.41 -0.39
N ASN A 20 9.69 -8.61 -0.93
CA ASN A 20 10.53 -9.16 -2.00
C ASN A 20 9.83 -9.21 -3.37
N ASP A 21 8.53 -8.94 -3.42
CA ASP A 21 7.73 -9.09 -4.62
C ASP A 21 7.58 -7.74 -5.36
N PRO A 22 7.97 -7.65 -6.65
CA PRO A 22 7.73 -6.46 -7.45
C PRO A 22 6.23 -6.30 -7.72
N LEU A 23 5.67 -5.14 -7.36
CA LEU A 23 4.28 -4.79 -7.66
C LEU A 23 4.13 -4.17 -9.05
N VAL A 24 5.10 -3.34 -9.43
CA VAL A 24 5.17 -2.66 -10.72
C VAL A 24 6.63 -2.33 -11.03
N SER A 25 7.00 -2.35 -12.30
CA SER A 25 8.35 -2.08 -12.81
C SER A 25 8.28 -1.22 -14.08
N GLY A 26 9.43 -0.73 -14.54
CA GLY A 26 9.50 0.08 -15.77
C GLY A 26 9.09 1.53 -15.58
N LEU A 27 9.09 2.03 -14.34
CA LEU A 27 8.71 3.41 -14.02
C LEU A 27 9.94 4.33 -14.03
N SER A 28 9.76 5.61 -14.36
CA SER A 28 10.71 6.63 -13.92
C SER A 28 10.74 6.72 -12.39
N LEU A 29 11.77 7.36 -11.83
CA LEU A 29 11.89 7.54 -10.38
C LEU A 29 10.66 8.28 -9.82
N ASP A 30 10.28 9.39 -10.45
CA ASP A 30 9.14 10.22 -10.04
C ASP A 30 7.82 9.43 -10.06
N GLU A 31 7.59 8.64 -11.12
CA GLU A 31 6.42 7.77 -11.21
C GLU A 31 6.40 6.70 -10.10
N ALA A 32 7.55 6.10 -9.80
CA ALA A 32 7.66 5.11 -8.74
C ALA A 32 7.39 5.69 -7.34
N GLU A 33 7.89 6.90 -7.05
CA GLU A 33 7.63 7.61 -5.80
C GLU A 33 6.17 8.04 -5.66
N ASN A 34 5.57 8.53 -6.76
CA ASN A 34 4.15 8.86 -6.83
C ASN A 34 3.27 7.62 -6.58
N TYR A 35 3.60 6.49 -7.22
CA TYR A 35 2.89 5.22 -7.01
C TYR A 35 3.02 4.75 -5.55
N LEU A 36 4.22 4.80 -4.97
CA LEU A 36 4.47 4.43 -3.58
C LEU A 36 3.63 5.30 -2.62
N THR A 37 3.55 6.60 -2.88
CA THR A 37 2.76 7.54 -2.09
C THR A 37 1.27 7.23 -2.18
N PHE A 38 0.76 6.98 -3.40
CA PHE A 38 -0.62 6.56 -3.61
C PHE A 38 -0.95 5.27 -2.84
N MET A 39 -0.10 4.25 -2.89
CA MET A 39 -0.30 2.99 -2.18
C MET A 39 -0.38 3.19 -0.66
N ARG A 40 0.49 4.04 -0.10
CA ARG A 40 0.46 4.40 1.33
C ARG A 40 -0.84 5.12 1.70
N ALA A 41 -1.29 6.06 0.87
CA ALA A 41 -2.54 6.78 1.07
C ALA A 41 -3.75 5.84 1.00
N ALA A 42 -3.82 4.99 -0.02
CA ALA A 42 -4.87 3.99 -0.21
C ALA A 42 -4.95 3.03 0.99
N ALA A 43 -3.80 2.55 1.47
CA ALA A 43 -3.75 1.67 2.63
C ALA A 43 -4.22 2.36 3.93
N ARG A 44 -3.91 3.66 4.09
CA ARG A 44 -4.44 4.48 5.19
C ARG A 44 -5.96 4.62 5.10
N VAL A 45 -6.51 4.91 3.93
CA VAL A 45 -7.97 5.03 3.70
C VAL A 45 -8.68 3.71 3.98
N ARG A 46 -8.12 2.58 3.55
CA ARG A 46 -8.67 1.25 3.87
C ARG A 46 -8.71 1.01 5.38
N ARG A 47 -7.65 1.39 6.09
CA ARG A 47 -7.57 1.27 7.55
C ARG A 47 -8.59 2.15 8.27
N THR A 48 -8.85 3.36 7.79
CA THR A 48 -9.83 4.27 8.43
C THR A 48 -11.28 3.91 8.11
N ARG A 49 -11.55 3.30 6.94
CA ARG A 49 -12.89 2.81 6.58
C ARG A 49 -13.26 1.47 7.23
N GLN A 50 -12.28 0.69 7.68
CA GLN A 50 -12.57 -0.45 8.54
C GLN A 50 -12.89 0.09 9.94
N LEU A 51 -14.19 0.10 10.30
CA LEU A 51 -14.60 0.25 11.69
C LEU A 51 -13.77 -0.74 12.52
N PRO A 52 -13.12 -0.28 13.62
CA PRO A 52 -12.47 -1.18 14.56
C PRO A 52 -13.36 -2.39 14.83
N GLU A 53 -12.84 -3.61 14.75
CA GLU A 53 -13.65 -4.82 14.95
C GLU A 53 -14.43 -4.79 16.28
N ALA A 54 -13.88 -4.11 17.29
CA ALA A 54 -14.52 -3.85 18.57
C ALA A 54 -15.87 -3.10 18.45
N LEU A 55 -16.03 -2.23 17.45
CA LEU A 55 -17.28 -1.52 17.16
C LEU A 55 -18.24 -2.34 16.29
N ARG A 56 -17.74 -3.28 15.48
CA ARG A 56 -18.60 -4.20 14.69
C ARG A 56 -19.29 -5.23 15.58
N ARG A 57 -18.57 -5.85 16.53
CA ARG A 57 -19.14 -6.86 17.43
C ARG A 57 -20.17 -6.33 18.43
N ARG A 58 -20.20 -5.02 18.70
CA ARG A 58 -21.21 -4.40 19.57
C ARG A 58 -22.58 -4.31 18.89
N SER A 59 -22.62 -4.23 17.57
CA SER A 59 -23.84 -4.13 16.76
C SER A 59 -24.49 -5.48 16.47
N GLU A 60 -23.80 -6.59 16.74
CA GLU A 60 -24.25 -7.95 16.44
C GLU A 60 -24.75 -8.71 17.68
N ARG A 61 -24.73 -8.09 18.87
CA ARG A 61 -25.42 -8.66 20.04
C ARG A 61 -26.91 -8.35 19.94
N PRO A 62 -27.79 -9.36 19.90
CA PRO A 62 -29.22 -9.13 20.08
C PRO A 62 -29.45 -8.59 21.50
N ALA A 63 -30.40 -7.65 21.59
CA ALA A 63 -30.86 -7.07 22.86
C ALA A 63 -31.49 -8.11 23.77
#